data_AF-A0A444YR24-F1
#
_entry.id   AF-A0A444YR24-F1
#
_cell.length_a   1.000
_cell.length_b   1.000
_cell.length_c   1.000
_cell.angle_alpha   90.00
_cell.angle_beta   90.00
_cell.angle_gamma   90.00
#
_symmetry.space_group_name_H-M   'P 1'
#
loop_
_entity.id
_entity.type
_entity.pdbx_description
1 polymer ?
#
loop_
_entity_poly.entity_id
_entity_poly.type
_entity_poly.pdbx_seq_one_letter_code
_entity_poly.pdbx_strand_id
1 'polypeptide(L)'
;MPLALFGAFVNRAAVTTVDVLTPKVFIGLLVGAMLPYWFSAMTMKSVVSDALKMVEEVCRQFNTIPGLMEGTAKPDYATCVKISIDASIKEMIPPGALVMLTPPIVGIFFGVETLSGVLAGSLVSGVQVIFWFGVHILLHAQYSSNRLFYFGSINNLLDSPFYWRHFSSP
;
A
#
# COMPACT_ATOMS: atom_id res chain seq x y z
N MET A 1 -3.13 -21.43 -0.05
CA MET A 1 -1.78 -21.64 -0.60
C MET A 1 -0.68 -21.54 0.45
N PRO A 2 -0.52 -20.44 1.22
CA PRO A 2 0.60 -20.33 2.16
C PRO A 2 0.54 -21.34 3.33
N LEU A 3 -0.67 -21.73 3.78
CA LEU A 3 -0.85 -22.78 4.78
C LEU A 3 -0.38 -24.18 4.30
N ALA A 4 -0.56 -24.48 3.01
CA ALA A 4 -0.11 -25.75 2.43
C ALA A 4 1.42 -25.81 2.35
N LEU A 5 2.07 -24.69 1.98
CA LEU A 5 3.52 -24.59 1.96
C LEU A 5 4.11 -24.67 3.37
N PHE A 6 3.45 -24.09 4.37
CA PHE A 6 3.81 -24.24 5.77
C PHE A 6 3.75 -25.71 6.23
N GLY A 7 2.68 -26.43 5.89
CA GLY A 7 2.58 -27.87 6.18
C GLY A 7 3.70 -28.69 5.52
N ALA A 8 4.03 -28.38 4.26
CA ALA A 8 5.16 -29.03 3.56
C ALA A 8 6.52 -28.71 4.20
N PHE A 9 6.71 -27.48 4.68
CA PHE A 9 7.92 -27.05 5.41
C PHE A 9 8.09 -27.82 6.72
N VAL A 10 7.04 -27.93 7.54
CA VAL A 10 7.07 -28.66 8.82
C VAL A 10 7.43 -30.13 8.60
N ASN A 11 6.86 -30.76 7.57
CA ASN A 11 7.19 -32.13 7.20
C ASN A 11 8.66 -32.29 6.77
N ARG A 12 9.19 -31.36 5.98
CA ARG A 12 10.59 -31.39 5.53
C ARG A 12 11.60 -31.06 6.63
N ALA A 13 11.21 -30.22 7.60
CA ALA A 13 12.03 -29.82 8.73
C ALA A 13 12.07 -30.87 9.87
N ALA A 14 11.37 -32.02 9.70
CA ALA A 14 11.30 -33.10 10.68
C ALA A 14 10.85 -32.66 12.09
N VAL A 15 9.99 -31.62 12.16
CA VAL A 15 9.44 -31.15 13.43
C VAL A 15 8.21 -32.00 13.76
N THR A 16 8.31 -32.83 14.81
CA THR A 16 7.25 -33.76 15.22
C THR A 16 5.98 -33.08 15.70
N THR A 17 6.11 -31.93 16.37
CA THR A 17 4.98 -31.08 16.82
C THR A 17 5.44 -29.63 16.95
N VAL A 18 4.76 -28.70 16.27
CA VAL A 18 4.96 -27.26 16.47
C VAL A 18 4.15 -26.83 17.69
N ASP A 19 4.81 -26.77 18.85
CA ASP A 19 4.17 -26.29 20.08
C ASP A 19 4.35 -24.78 20.23
N VAL A 20 3.23 -24.06 20.18
CA VAL A 20 3.16 -22.59 20.30
C VAL A 20 3.55 -22.12 21.71
N LEU A 21 3.47 -23.00 22.72
CA LEU A 21 3.86 -22.70 24.10
C LEU A 21 5.38 -22.72 24.32
N THR A 22 6.16 -23.18 23.32
CA THR A 22 7.61 -23.15 23.41
C THR A 22 8.14 -21.72 23.22
N PRO A 23 9.01 -21.18 24.10
CA PRO A 23 9.50 -19.82 24.01
C PRO A 23 10.09 -19.43 22.64
N LYS A 24 10.79 -20.37 21.99
CA LYS A 24 11.39 -20.18 20.67
C LYS A 24 10.37 -19.94 19.55
N VAL A 25 9.22 -20.62 19.60
CA VAL A 25 8.15 -20.48 18.60
C VAL A 25 7.36 -19.21 18.86
N PHE A 26 7.10 -18.89 20.12
CA PHE A 26 6.36 -17.69 20.52
C PHE A 26 7.08 -16.39 20.12
N ILE A 27 8.40 -16.31 20.36
CA ILE A 27 9.21 -15.16 19.91
C ILE A 27 9.19 -15.05 18.38
N GLY A 28 9.31 -16.18 17.67
CA GLY A 28 9.19 -16.22 16.22
C GLY A 28 7.83 -15.70 15.73
N LEU A 29 6.74 -16.09 16.39
CA LEU A 29 5.39 -15.66 16.05
C LEU A 29 5.21 -14.15 16.21
N LEU A 30 5.70 -13.57 17.31
CA LEU A 30 5.64 -12.12 17.55
C LEU A 30 6.47 -11.34 16.51
N VAL A 31 7.72 -11.75 16.27
CA VAL A 31 8.58 -11.11 15.27
C VAL A 31 7.97 -11.25 13.87
N GLY A 32 7.45 -12.43 13.54
CA GLY A 32 6.76 -12.69 12.28
C GLY A 32 5.54 -11.82 12.07
N ALA A 33 4.76 -11.56 13.13
CA ALA A 33 3.60 -10.69 13.08
C ALA A 33 3.96 -9.21 12.87
N MET A 34 5.15 -8.77 13.29
CA MET A 34 5.62 -7.39 13.12
C MET A 34 6.16 -7.11 11.71
N LEU A 35 6.63 -8.13 10.98
CA LEU A 35 7.23 -7.96 9.65
C LEU A 35 6.31 -7.28 8.62
N PRO A 36 5.02 -7.67 8.46
CA PRO A 36 4.12 -6.99 7.53
C PRO A 36 3.95 -5.51 7.84
N TYR A 37 3.91 -5.13 9.13
CA TYR A 37 3.79 -3.72 9.53
C TYR A 37 5.05 -2.92 9.19
N TRP A 38 6.23 -3.50 9.40
CA TRP A 38 7.48 -2.84 9.03
C TRP A 38 7.61 -2.69 7.52
N PHE A 39 7.23 -3.74 6.77
CA PHE A 39 7.15 -3.69 5.31
C PHE A 39 6.21 -2.56 4.83
N SER A 40 5.00 -2.49 5.38
CA SER A 40 4.03 -1.44 5.06
C SER A 40 4.54 -0.03 5.40
N ALA A 41 5.24 0.14 6.52
CA ALA A 41 5.81 1.44 6.90
C ALA A 41 6.89 1.91 5.92
N MET A 42 7.75 1.00 5.45
CA MET A 42 8.76 1.34 4.46
C MET A 42 8.13 1.71 3.11
N THR A 43 7.20 0.90 2.61
CA THR A 43 6.56 1.17 1.30
C THR A 43 5.76 2.47 1.32
N MET A 44 5.01 2.75 2.39
CA MET A 44 4.25 3.99 2.53
C MET A 44 5.17 5.21 2.56
N LYS A 45 6.29 5.14 3.28
CA LYS A 45 7.27 6.23 3.36
C LYS A 45 7.89 6.53 2.00
N SER A 46 8.27 5.49 1.24
CA SER A 46 8.82 5.63 -0.10
C SER A 46 7.82 6.25 -1.07
N VAL A 47 6.59 5.74 -1.12
CA VAL A 47 5.53 6.26 -2.00
C VAL A 47 5.22 7.72 -1.71
N VAL A 48 5.16 8.11 -0.43
CA VAL A 48 4.90 9.51 -0.05
C VAL A 48 6.05 10.40 -0.49
N SER A 49 7.30 9.99 -0.29
CA SER A 49 8.45 10.78 -0.72
C SER A 49 8.49 10.98 -2.24
N ASP A 50 8.05 10.00 -3.01
CA ASP A 50 8.09 10.06 -4.47
C ASP A 50 6.91 10.87 -5.04
N ALA A 51 5.74 10.77 -4.42
CA ALA A 51 4.61 11.63 -4.73
C ALA A 51 4.97 13.10 -4.52
N LEU A 52 5.73 13.45 -3.47
CA LEU A 52 6.17 14.83 -3.22
C LEU A 52 7.07 15.37 -4.34
N LYS A 53 8.02 14.57 -4.85
CA LYS A 53 8.87 14.97 -5.99
C LYS A 53 8.05 15.21 -7.26
N MET A 54 7.01 14.39 -7.47
CA MET A 54 6.11 14.53 -8.60
C MET A 54 5.27 15.81 -8.49
N VAL A 55 4.79 16.16 -7.29
CA VAL A 55 4.07 17.42 -7.05
C VAL A 55 4.99 18.62 -7.27
N GLU A 56 6.22 18.58 -6.77
CA GLU A 56 7.20 19.65 -6.96
C GLU A 56 7.49 19.90 -8.45
N GLU A 57 7.66 18.83 -9.24
CA GLU A 57 7.87 18.95 -10.68
C GLU A 57 6.64 19.50 -11.40
N VAL A 58 5.44 19.07 -11.03
CA VAL A 58 4.19 19.60 -11.59
C VAL A 58 4.06 21.10 -11.26
N CYS A 59 4.30 21.50 -10.02
CA CYS A 59 4.29 22.92 -9.62
C CYS A 59 5.35 23.73 -10.38
N ARG A 60 6.54 23.17 -10.61
CA ARG A 60 7.60 23.80 -11.42
C ARG A 60 7.13 24.02 -12.86
N GLN A 61 6.49 23.03 -13.48
CA GLN A 61 5.95 23.16 -14.84
C GLN A 61 4.85 24.22 -14.92
N PHE A 62 3.93 24.26 -13.95
CA PHE A 62 2.88 25.29 -13.88
C PHE A 62 3.43 26.71 -13.70
N ASN A 63 4.51 26.88 -12.94
CA ASN A 63 5.08 28.21 -12.67
C ASN A 63 6.08 28.70 -13.74
N THR A 64 6.76 27.78 -14.44
CA THR A 64 7.84 28.13 -15.36
C THR A 64 7.39 28.19 -16.81
N ILE A 65 6.35 27.44 -17.20
CA ILE A 65 5.87 27.36 -18.59
C ILE A 65 4.67 28.31 -18.78
N PRO A 66 4.86 29.52 -19.34
CA PRO A 66 3.75 30.40 -19.67
C PRO A 66 2.84 29.75 -20.73
N GLY A 67 1.53 29.87 -20.56
CA GLY A 67 0.52 29.23 -21.42
C GLY A 67 0.11 27.81 -21.02
N LEU A 68 0.74 27.21 -20.00
CA LEU A 68 0.32 25.87 -19.52
C LEU A 68 -1.04 25.93 -18.80
N MET A 69 -1.28 26.96 -17.99
CA MET A 69 -2.59 27.16 -17.34
C MET A 69 -3.70 27.57 -18.33
N GLU A 70 -3.32 28.22 -19.42
CA GLU A 70 -4.23 28.71 -20.46
C GLU A 70 -4.53 27.61 -21.51
N GLY A 71 -3.89 26.44 -21.39
CA GLY A 71 -4.09 25.30 -22.29
C GLY A 71 -3.43 25.45 -23.67
N THR A 72 -2.56 26.43 -23.86
CA THR A 72 -1.88 26.73 -25.13
C THR A 72 -0.52 26.03 -25.27
N ALA A 73 0.15 25.70 -24.16
CA ALA A 73 1.43 24.98 -24.13
C ALA A 73 1.28 23.48 -23.78
N LYS A 74 2.18 22.64 -24.31
CA LYS A 74 2.23 21.20 -23.98
C LYS A 74 3.11 20.94 -22.74
N PRO A 75 2.64 20.18 -21.73
CA PRO A 75 3.44 19.83 -20.55
C PRO A 75 4.56 18.84 -20.88
N ASP A 76 5.61 18.83 -20.04
CA ASP A 76 6.71 17.88 -20.15
C ASP A 76 6.38 16.60 -19.37
N TYR A 77 5.76 15.65 -20.07
CA TYR A 77 5.46 14.33 -19.52
C TYR A 77 6.72 13.47 -19.34
N ALA A 78 7.77 13.66 -20.13
CA ALA A 78 8.96 12.82 -20.09
C ALA A 78 9.70 12.98 -18.75
N THR A 79 9.77 14.21 -18.24
CA THR A 79 10.34 14.48 -16.92
C THR A 79 9.49 13.91 -15.78
N CYS A 80 8.16 13.93 -15.89
CA CYS A 80 7.31 13.30 -14.88
C CYS A 80 7.48 11.76 -14.85
N VAL A 81 7.55 11.14 -16.04
CA VAL A 81 7.77 9.70 -16.18
C VAL A 81 9.14 9.27 -15.63
N LYS A 82 10.22 9.99 -15.96
CA LYS A 82 11.57 9.62 -15.48
C LYS A 82 11.66 9.63 -13.95
N ILE A 83 11.05 10.62 -13.29
CA ILE A 83 11.05 10.73 -11.82
C ILE A 83 10.35 9.52 -11.19
N SER A 84 9.20 9.12 -11.74
CA SER A 84 8.45 7.96 -11.24
C SER A 84 9.22 6.64 -11.41
N ILE A 85 9.90 6.45 -12.55
CA ILE A 85 10.67 5.24 -12.85
C ILE A 85 11.93 5.15 -11.98
N ASP A 86 12.74 6.21 -11.92
CA ASP A 86 13.99 6.22 -11.17
C ASP A 86 13.73 6.00 -9.67
N ALA A 87 12.66 6.59 -9.16
CA ALA A 87 12.27 6.44 -7.78
C ALA A 87 11.77 5.02 -7.47
N SER A 88 10.88 4.47 -8.29
CA SER A 88 10.33 3.12 -8.09
C SER A 88 11.42 2.04 -8.07
N ILE A 89 12.42 2.14 -8.96
CA ILE A 89 13.53 1.17 -9.02
C ILE A 89 14.38 1.22 -7.74
N LYS A 90 14.65 2.41 -7.24
CA LYS A 90 15.49 2.61 -6.05
C LYS A 90 14.78 2.18 -4.76
N GLU A 91 13.51 2.55 -4.63
CA GLU A 91 12.74 2.35 -3.40
C GLU A 91 12.23 0.90 -3.21
N MET A 92 12.22 0.08 -4.25
CA MET A 92 11.79 -1.33 -4.14
C MET A 92 12.88 -2.26 -3.60
N ILE A 93 14.15 -1.84 -3.61
CA ILE A 93 15.29 -2.65 -3.14
C ILE A 93 15.22 -2.91 -1.62
N PRO A 94 15.04 -1.90 -0.74
CA PRO A 94 14.98 -2.12 0.71
C PRO A 94 13.86 -3.07 1.19
N PRO A 95 12.58 -2.91 0.77
CA PRO A 95 11.52 -3.79 1.22
C PRO A 95 11.66 -5.21 0.66
N GLY A 96 12.17 -5.36 -0.56
CA GLY A 96 12.46 -6.67 -1.15
C GLY A 96 13.59 -7.41 -0.43
N ALA A 97 14.68 -6.69 -0.11
CA ALA A 97 15.79 -7.24 0.64
C ALA A 97 15.37 -7.69 2.05
N LEU A 98 14.55 -6.91 2.75
CA LEU A 98 14.05 -7.27 4.08
C LEU A 98 13.33 -8.62 4.05
N VAL A 99 12.38 -8.81 3.12
CA VAL A 99 11.58 -10.04 3.03
C VAL A 99 12.44 -11.23 2.60
N MET A 100 13.37 -11.04 1.66
CA MET A 100 14.20 -12.12 1.16
C MET A 100 15.27 -12.58 2.17
N LEU A 101 15.80 -11.66 2.98
CA LEU A 101 16.81 -11.95 3.99
C LEU A 101 16.23 -12.52 5.30
N THR A 102 14.95 -12.26 5.58
CA THR A 102 14.33 -12.69 6.85
C THR A 102 14.38 -14.22 7.06
N PRO A 103 13.93 -15.08 6.13
CA PRO A 103 13.93 -16.53 6.36
C PRO A 103 15.34 -17.14 6.54
N PRO A 104 16.36 -16.76 5.73
CA PRO A 104 17.74 -17.20 5.97
C PRO A 104 18.31 -16.76 7.32
N ILE A 105 18.10 -15.50 7.72
CA ILE A 105 18.61 -14.97 9.00
C ILE A 105 17.95 -15.73 10.16
N VAL A 106 16.63 -15.86 10.17
CA VAL A 106 15.93 -16.57 11.26
C VAL A 106 16.29 -18.05 11.27
N GLY A 107 16.36 -18.69 10.10
CA GLY A 107 16.69 -20.10 9.98
C GLY A 107 18.10 -20.47 10.45
N ILE A 108 19.10 -19.62 10.17
CA ILE A 108 20.50 -19.86 10.56
C ILE A 108 20.74 -19.52 12.04
N PHE A 109 20.14 -18.45 12.58
CA PHE A 109 20.40 -18.00 13.95
C PHE A 109 19.52 -18.68 15.01
N PHE A 110 18.24 -18.94 14.72
CA PHE A 110 17.27 -19.41 15.72
C PHE A 110 16.74 -20.83 15.47
N GLY A 111 17.01 -21.40 14.28
CA GLY A 111 16.64 -22.75 13.91
C GLY A 111 15.22 -22.89 13.33
N VAL A 112 14.86 -24.13 12.98
CA VAL A 112 13.63 -24.46 12.25
C VAL A 112 12.35 -24.26 13.07
N GLU A 113 12.45 -24.38 14.40
CA GLU A 113 11.34 -24.19 15.34
C GLU A 113 10.86 -22.73 15.31
N THR A 114 11.78 -21.77 15.44
CA THR A 114 11.45 -20.34 15.40
C THR A 114 11.02 -19.90 14.01
N LEU A 115 11.60 -20.46 12.95
CA LEU A 115 11.18 -20.16 11.58
C LEU A 115 9.71 -20.55 11.34
N SER A 116 9.26 -21.67 11.91
CA SER A 116 7.85 -22.08 11.84
C SER A 116 6.92 -21.07 12.53
N GLY A 117 7.33 -20.51 13.67
CA GLY A 117 6.62 -19.43 14.35
C GLY A 117 6.53 -18.15 13.50
N VAL A 118 7.64 -17.75 12.87
CA VAL A 118 7.68 -16.56 11.98
C VAL A 118 6.75 -16.72 10.78
N LEU A 119 6.76 -17.89 10.13
CA LEU A 119 5.86 -18.19 9.01
C LEU A 119 4.40 -18.09 9.43
N ALA A 120 4.01 -18.73 10.53
CA ALA A 120 2.65 -18.68 11.06
C ALA A 120 2.23 -17.25 11.45
N GLY A 121 3.08 -16.52 12.17
CA GLY A 121 2.83 -15.14 12.59
C GLY A 121 2.68 -14.16 11.42
N SER A 122 3.54 -14.27 10.41
CA SER A 122 3.48 -13.43 9.20
C SER A 122 2.22 -13.67 8.38
N LEU A 123 1.73 -14.91 8.35
CA LEU A 123 0.52 -15.28 7.61
C LEU A 123 -0.72 -14.68 8.27
N VAL A 124 -0.87 -14.84 9.59
CA VAL A 124 -2.02 -14.31 10.32
C VAL A 124 -2.02 -12.77 10.29
N SER A 125 -0.87 -12.14 10.54
CA SER A 125 -0.73 -10.68 10.50
C SER A 125 -0.97 -10.12 9.10
N GLY A 126 -0.41 -10.74 8.06
CA GLY A 126 -0.61 -10.31 6.68
C GLY A 126 -2.07 -10.35 6.24
N VAL A 127 -2.80 -11.40 6.62
CA VAL A 127 -4.25 -11.50 6.35
C VAL A 127 -5.03 -10.42 7.10
N GLN A 128 -4.67 -10.12 8.35
CA GLN A 128 -5.33 -9.08 9.13
C GLN A 128 -5.17 -7.70 8.49
N VAL A 129 -3.94 -7.35 8.07
CA VAL A 129 -3.66 -6.04 7.44
C VAL A 129 -4.43 -5.87 6.14
N ILE A 130 -4.41 -6.87 5.25
CA ILE A 130 -5.11 -6.77 3.96
C ILE A 130 -6.63 -6.76 4.13
N PHE A 131 -7.16 -7.55 5.06
CA PHE A 131 -8.59 -7.56 5.34
C PHE A 131 -9.06 -6.21 5.89
N TRP A 132 -8.33 -5.67 6.87
CA TRP A 132 -8.67 -4.40 7.49
C TRP A 132 -8.60 -3.25 6.48
N PHE A 133 -7.55 -3.21 5.66
CA PHE A 133 -7.38 -2.19 4.62
C PHE A 133 -8.44 -2.32 3.50
N GLY A 134 -8.75 -3.55 3.08
CA GLY A 134 -9.76 -3.82 2.05
C GLY A 134 -11.17 -3.41 2.48
N VAL A 135 -11.57 -3.78 3.71
CA VAL A 135 -12.88 -3.40 4.26
C VAL A 135 -12.97 -1.88 4.40
N HIS A 136 -11.91 -1.22 4.86
CA HIS A 136 -11.88 0.25 4.99
C HIS A 136 -12.04 0.94 3.63
N ILE A 137 -11.31 0.50 2.60
CA ILE A 137 -11.43 1.04 1.24
C ILE A 137 -12.83 0.82 0.67
N LEU A 138 -13.45 -0.34 0.89
CA LEU A 138 -14.82 -0.61 0.43
C LEU A 138 -15.84 0.35 1.04
N LEU A 139 -15.76 0.59 2.35
CA LEU A 139 -16.61 1.58 3.02
C LEU A 139 -16.37 2.99 2.48
N HIS A 140 -15.11 3.37 2.24
CA HIS A 140 -14.78 4.65 1.63
C HIS A 140 -15.21 4.74 0.16
N ALA A 141 -15.16 3.65 -0.60
CA ALA A 141 -15.61 3.60 -1.98
C ALA A 141 -17.14 3.69 -2.07
N GLN A 142 -17.86 3.02 -1.17
CA GLN A 142 -19.32 3.17 -1.06
C GLN A 142 -19.70 4.58 -0.60
N TYR A 143 -18.99 5.15 0.38
CA TYR A 143 -19.20 6.52 0.83
C TYR A 143 -18.89 7.55 -0.28
N SER A 144 -17.78 7.39 -1.00
CA SER A 144 -17.38 8.25 -2.12
C SER A 144 -18.31 8.10 -3.32
N SER A 145 -18.76 6.89 -3.64
CA SER A 145 -19.75 6.64 -4.69
C SER A 145 -21.08 7.31 -4.35
N ASN A 146 -21.55 7.17 -3.11
CA ASN A 146 -22.74 7.87 -2.64
C ASN A 146 -22.53 9.39 -2.70
N ARG A 147 -21.37 9.91 -2.24
CA ARG A 147 -21.06 11.35 -2.28
C ARG A 147 -20.96 11.90 -3.70
N LEU A 148 -20.38 11.17 -4.65
CA LEU A 148 -20.34 11.52 -6.06
C LEU A 148 -21.74 11.46 -6.71
N PHE A 149 -22.60 10.53 -6.30
CA PHE A 149 -24.00 10.51 -6.71
C PHE A 149 -24.77 11.73 -6.20
N TYR A 150 -24.59 12.11 -4.92
CA TYR A 150 -25.18 13.34 -4.38
C TYR A 150 -24.62 14.59 -5.05
N PHE A 151 -23.31 14.68 -5.27
CA PHE A 151 -22.66 15.84 -5.90
C PHE A 151 -23.01 15.96 -7.40
N GLY A 152 -23.06 14.84 -8.12
CA GLY A 152 -23.53 14.77 -9.49
C GLY A 152 -25.00 15.17 -9.60
N SER A 153 -25.85 14.73 -8.66
CA SER A 153 -27.26 15.15 -8.60
C SER A 153 -27.39 16.65 -8.31
N ILE A 154 -26.59 17.22 -7.40
CA ILE A 154 -26.59 18.66 -7.09
C ILE A 154 -26.08 19.48 -8.29
N ASN A 155 -24.99 19.10 -8.94
CA ASN A 155 -24.50 19.79 -10.14
C ASN A 155 -25.53 19.71 -11.28
N ASN A 156 -26.16 18.56 -11.46
CA ASN A 156 -27.20 18.38 -12.49
C ASN A 156 -28.49 19.17 -12.16
N LEU A 157 -28.77 19.45 -10.88
CA LEU A 157 -29.85 20.34 -10.44
C LEU A 157 -29.48 21.83 -10.62
N LEU A 158 -28.22 22.22 -10.40
CA LEU A 158 -27.72 23.58 -10.63
C LEU A 158 -27.60 23.92 -12.12
N ASP A 159 -27.26 22.95 -12.97
CA ASP A 159 -27.22 23.08 -14.44
C ASP A 159 -28.62 22.98 -15.07
N SER A 160 -29.64 22.61 -14.30
CA SER A 160 -31.01 22.55 -14.81
C SER A 160 -31.57 23.97 -15.06
N PRO A 161 -32.23 24.24 -16.20
CA PRO A 161 -32.85 25.54 -16.50
C PRO A 161 -34.01 25.92 -15.56
N PHE A 162 -34.36 25.03 -14.62
CA PHE A 162 -35.36 25.24 -13.58
C PHE A 162 -34.81 26.08 -12.41
N TYR A 163 -33.53 25.90 -12.03
CA TYR A 163 -32.90 26.64 -10.91
C TYR A 163 -32.63 28.12 -11.28
N TRP A 164 -32.17 28.38 -12.51
CA TRP A 164 -31.88 29.74 -12.98
C TRP A 164 -33.12 30.63 -13.18
N ARG A 165 -34.33 30.05 -13.27
CA ARG A 165 -35.60 30.82 -13.39
C ARG A 165 -36.10 31.43 -12.08
N HIS A 166 -35.63 30.96 -10.92
CA HIS A 166 -36.00 31.51 -9.61
C HIS A 166 -35.06 32.61 -9.12
N PHE A 167 -33.87 32.75 -9.70
CA PHE A 167 -32.91 33.82 -9.36
C PHE A 167 -32.95 35.01 -10.34
N SER A 168 -33.70 34.90 -11.45
CA SER A 168 -33.79 35.93 -12.49
C SER A 168 -35.09 36.76 -12.47
N SER A 169 -35.90 36.66 -11.41
CA SER A 169 -37.10 37.50 -11.21
C SER A 169 -36.89 38.42 -10.01
N PRO A 170 -36.65 39.74 -10.20
CA PRO A 170 -36.87 40.73 -9.15
C PRO A 170 -38.35 40.85 -8.78
#